data_AF-A0A921UH94-F1
#
_entry.id   AF-A0A921UH94-F1
#
_cell.length_a   1.000
_cell.length_b   1.000
_cell.length_c   1.000
_cell.angle_alpha   90.00
_cell.angle_beta   90.00
_cell.angle_gamma   90.00
#
_symmetry.space_group_name_H-M   'P 1'
#
loop_
_entity.id
_entity.type
_entity.pdbx_description
1 polymer ?
#
loop_
_entity_poly.entity_id
_entity_poly.type
_entity_poly.pdbx_seq_one_letter_code
_entity_poly.pdbx_strand_id
1 'polypeptide(L)'
;MRPAPTFKRPARHPSLVPPLSPNSFTRLSLSPFSLPPPIRPAIPRPTKPSRLPNPRRIRAPEGTRGGGSPIASRVPTPRACGAPQRKQRTTDKYKMAISFKYWDDCLDPEDMRLMWQDPIVSKEWTDAGEEQGQKVHLSRDPDGEAYLTQTEMMAVAAITVHRHFKSQLDPYMIGALAEIASGRRLFVDTYDRKTKETKVGIMQVAPEVAQWLGRELGYKSYDIEDNTNLLYWPLVNVYFGAAYAKWLFSCDDKQRTEEFVVRAYKGGKKKAAHKSTSPIFQRYLYVKENLLSMRQPEICHELTPDLEDLSSAEAQLIYWDSKVSEADMDAMWKHPDVYKEWIKSGERRGNVRFSHDEKKRPYLSRVEVKAVAEIIISRHLSTRGVKPEALAALAEVCSMRFVHGVSTRTGLMGIDYPTASWLSRDCRYRAYTVISVDDLYNPFASMYFGASYLAWLSQYEGREQSYEFIVQAYLGGPENVSLQETGPFWNQFLESLTQYQDPKKDHNSCCIL
;
A
#
# COMPACT_ATOMS: atom_id res chain seq x y z
N MET A 1 10.22 7.65 69.03
CA MET A 1 9.30 7.63 70.19
C MET A 1 7.98 8.26 69.77
N ARG A 2 6.82 7.65 70.11
CA ARG A 2 5.40 8.14 70.19
C ARG A 2 4.88 9.30 69.28
N PRO A 3 3.57 9.38 68.97
CA PRO A 3 2.58 8.30 68.72
C PRO A 3 1.58 8.62 67.56
N ALA A 4 0.66 7.69 67.25
CA ALA A 4 -0.60 7.99 66.52
C ALA A 4 -1.70 8.48 67.48
N PRO A 5 -2.76 9.18 67.00
CA PRO A 5 -4.05 8.51 66.67
C PRO A 5 -4.76 9.20 65.46
N THR A 6 -6.03 9.00 65.03
CA THR A 6 -7.22 8.26 65.54
C THR A 6 -8.14 7.82 64.36
N PHE A 7 -9.10 6.94 64.60
CA PHE A 7 -10.20 6.55 63.68
C PHE A 7 -11.54 7.22 64.06
N LYS A 8 -12.40 7.62 63.10
CA LYS A 8 -13.88 7.73 63.29
C LYS A 8 -14.65 7.44 61.97
N ARG A 9 -15.68 6.58 62.06
CA ARG A 9 -16.80 6.39 61.09
C ARG A 9 -18.02 7.21 61.57
N PRO A 10 -18.93 7.68 60.69
CA PRO A 10 -20.18 6.95 60.30
C PRO A 10 -20.61 7.25 58.83
N ALA A 11 -21.78 6.90 58.26
CA ALA A 11 -22.67 5.72 58.33
C ALA A 11 -23.49 5.64 57.00
N ARG A 12 -24.49 4.74 56.92
CA ARG A 12 -25.15 4.25 55.67
C ARG A 12 -26.12 5.21 54.96
N HIS A 13 -26.34 4.92 53.66
CA HIS A 13 -27.43 5.37 52.78
C HIS A 13 -28.85 5.19 53.36
N PRO A 14 -29.84 5.92 52.83
CA PRO A 14 -30.74 5.29 51.84
C PRO A 14 -30.93 6.07 50.53
N SER A 15 -31.45 5.36 49.52
CA SER A 15 -31.82 5.81 48.18
C SER A 15 -33.19 6.49 48.12
N LEU A 16 -33.42 7.41 47.17
CA LEU A 16 -34.73 7.71 46.57
C LEU A 16 -34.56 8.51 45.25
N VAL A 17 -35.32 8.14 44.22
CA VAL A 17 -35.38 8.80 42.89
C VAL A 17 -36.80 9.32 42.64
N PRO A 18 -36.95 10.55 42.12
CA PRO A 18 -38.13 10.96 41.33
C PRO A 18 -37.73 11.48 39.92
N PRO A 19 -38.70 11.64 38.99
CA PRO A 19 -38.46 11.24 37.59
C PRO A 19 -38.37 12.36 36.55
N LEU A 20 -38.01 11.97 35.32
CA LEU A 20 -37.99 12.80 34.11
C LEU A 20 -39.41 13.12 33.60
N SER A 21 -39.62 14.35 33.11
CA SER A 21 -40.62 14.65 32.07
C SER A 21 -40.06 15.67 31.05
N PRO A 22 -40.63 15.76 29.83
CA PRO A 22 -39.91 16.29 28.67
C PRO A 22 -40.23 17.76 28.30
N ASN A 23 -39.53 18.25 27.27
CA ASN A 23 -39.79 19.45 26.47
C ASN A 23 -39.51 20.83 27.08
N SER A 24 -38.25 21.28 26.98
CA SER A 24 -37.94 22.67 26.61
C SER A 24 -36.45 22.86 26.29
N PHE A 25 -36.07 22.90 25.02
CA PHE A 25 -34.83 23.58 24.60
C PHE A 25 -35.10 24.52 23.43
N THR A 26 -34.93 25.81 23.72
CA THR A 26 -35.18 26.93 22.83
C THR A 26 -34.14 26.98 21.72
N ARG A 27 -34.54 27.44 20.53
CA ARG A 27 -33.64 27.73 19.41
C ARG A 27 -32.47 28.61 19.86
N LEU A 28 -31.25 28.21 19.50
CA LEU A 28 -30.19 29.15 19.17
C LEU A 28 -29.81 28.98 17.70
N SER A 29 -29.74 30.11 17.01
CA SER A 29 -29.50 30.20 15.57
C SER A 29 -28.00 30.24 15.29
N LEU A 30 -27.54 29.34 14.41
CA LEU A 30 -26.29 29.52 13.67
C LEU A 30 -26.59 29.39 12.18
N SER A 31 -26.16 30.38 11.41
CA SER A 31 -26.37 30.47 9.96
C SER A 31 -25.46 29.50 9.19
N PRO A 32 -25.85 29.07 7.99
CA PRO A 32 -25.16 27.99 7.28
C PRO A 32 -23.98 28.51 6.44
N PHE A 33 -22.84 27.83 6.51
CA PHE A 33 -21.80 27.90 5.48
C PHE A 33 -21.40 26.50 4.99
N SER A 34 -21.76 26.25 3.74
CA SER A 34 -21.37 25.21 2.79
C SER A 34 -20.41 24.10 3.25
N LEU A 35 -20.99 22.91 3.46
CA LEU A 35 -20.32 21.63 3.15
C LEU A 35 -20.23 21.48 1.62
N PRO A 36 -19.08 21.04 1.05
CA PRO A 36 -19.08 20.50 -0.31
C PRO A 36 -19.82 19.14 -0.32
N PRO A 37 -20.65 18.85 -1.34
CA PRO A 37 -21.45 17.63 -1.37
C PRO A 37 -20.60 16.39 -1.69
N PRO A 38 -20.96 15.19 -1.18
CA PRO A 38 -20.34 13.94 -1.62
C PRO A 38 -20.66 13.70 -3.10
N ILE A 39 -19.63 13.29 -3.86
CA ILE A 39 -19.75 12.97 -5.29
C ILE A 39 -20.56 11.68 -5.43
N ARG A 40 -21.88 11.81 -5.64
CA ARG A 40 -22.74 10.66 -5.98
C ARG A 40 -22.42 10.18 -7.40
N PRO A 41 -22.17 8.88 -7.63
CA PRO A 41 -22.28 8.29 -8.96
C PRO A 41 -23.74 8.35 -9.43
N ALA A 42 -23.95 8.56 -10.73
CA ALA A 42 -25.29 8.75 -11.30
C ALA A 42 -26.07 7.42 -11.39
N ILE A 43 -27.26 7.38 -10.77
CA ILE A 43 -28.22 6.29 -10.92
C ILE A 43 -28.96 6.46 -12.27
N PRO A 44 -28.97 5.46 -13.18
CA PRO A 44 -29.80 5.49 -14.37
C PRO A 44 -31.28 5.33 -13.99
N ARG A 45 -32.18 6.19 -14.51
CA ARG A 45 -33.63 5.98 -14.41
C ARG A 45 -34.09 4.89 -15.40
N PRO A 46 -35.15 4.12 -15.07
CA PRO A 46 -35.57 2.99 -15.89
C PRO A 46 -36.36 3.42 -17.13
N THR A 47 -35.98 2.90 -18.30
CA THR A 47 -36.77 3.01 -19.54
C THR A 47 -37.71 1.82 -19.68
N LYS A 48 -39.02 2.08 -19.81
CA LYS A 48 -40.06 1.11 -20.22
C LYS A 48 -40.32 1.21 -21.75
N PRO A 49 -40.98 0.20 -22.36
CA PRO A 49 -40.55 -0.32 -23.67
C PRO A 49 -41.15 0.41 -24.87
N SER A 50 -40.55 0.19 -26.05
CA SER A 50 -41.10 0.57 -27.35
C SER A 50 -40.83 -0.50 -28.40
N ARG A 51 -41.76 -0.61 -29.37
CA ARG A 51 -41.99 -1.79 -30.21
C ARG A 51 -41.00 -1.93 -31.38
N LEU A 52 -40.89 -3.17 -31.88
CA LEU A 52 -40.38 -3.51 -33.22
C LEU A 52 -41.13 -2.74 -34.33
N PRO A 53 -40.51 -2.54 -35.51
CA PRO A 53 -40.72 -3.53 -36.59
C PRO A 53 -39.45 -3.96 -37.36
N ASN A 54 -39.54 -5.16 -37.94
CA ASN A 54 -38.64 -5.79 -38.92
C ASN A 54 -39.33 -5.70 -40.33
N PRO A 55 -38.85 -6.26 -41.45
CA PRO A 55 -37.49 -6.55 -41.96
C PRO A 55 -37.26 -6.02 -43.42
N ARG A 56 -36.16 -6.49 -44.08
CA ARG A 56 -35.86 -6.60 -45.56
C ARG A 56 -34.74 -5.65 -46.06
N ARG A 57 -33.85 -6.02 -46.99
CA ARG A 57 -33.35 -7.33 -47.53
C ARG A 57 -32.12 -7.05 -48.44
N ILE A 58 -31.14 -7.97 -48.48
CA ILE A 58 -30.34 -8.39 -49.67
C ILE A 58 -29.14 -7.55 -50.19
N ARG A 59 -28.05 -8.30 -50.49
CA ARG A 59 -26.88 -8.10 -51.40
C ARG A 59 -25.68 -7.19 -51.04
N ALA A 60 -24.56 -7.85 -50.77
CA ALA A 60 -23.26 -7.62 -51.42
C ALA A 60 -23.26 -8.28 -52.84
N PRO A 61 -22.24 -8.22 -53.75
CA PRO A 61 -20.80 -8.19 -53.44
C PRO A 61 -19.86 -7.41 -54.42
N GLU A 62 -18.55 -7.59 -54.21
CA GLU A 62 -17.43 -7.50 -55.17
C GLU A 62 -17.00 -6.15 -55.79
N GLY A 63 -15.72 -6.06 -56.22
CA GLY A 63 -15.26 -4.98 -57.13
C GLY A 63 -13.85 -4.40 -56.94
N THR A 64 -12.81 -5.21 -57.18
CA THR A 64 -11.36 -4.86 -57.20
C THR A 64 -10.89 -3.66 -58.07
N ARG A 65 -9.75 -3.07 -57.63
CA ARG A 65 -8.59 -2.53 -58.41
C ARG A 65 -8.64 -1.16 -59.14
N GLY A 66 -7.52 -0.44 -58.97
CA GLY A 66 -6.97 0.59 -59.88
C GLY A 66 -7.56 2.01 -59.70
N GLY A 67 -6.82 3.11 -59.82
CA GLY A 67 -5.38 3.31 -60.07
C GLY A 67 -5.15 4.71 -60.65
N GLY A 68 -4.01 5.36 -60.37
CA GLY A 68 -3.60 6.61 -61.04
C GLY A 68 -3.67 7.91 -60.21
N SER A 69 -2.49 8.39 -59.81
CA SER A 69 -2.16 9.84 -59.76
C SER A 69 -1.75 10.30 -61.19
N PRO A 70 -1.36 11.56 -61.49
CA PRO A 70 -1.15 12.74 -60.62
C PRO A 70 -1.71 14.08 -61.20
N ILE A 71 -1.42 15.22 -60.54
CA ILE A 71 -0.80 16.46 -61.11
C ILE A 71 -1.15 17.73 -60.28
N ALA A 72 -0.13 18.20 -59.58
CA ALA A 72 0.35 19.59 -59.45
C ALA A 72 -0.56 20.78 -59.03
N SER A 73 -0.12 21.41 -57.94
CA SER A 73 0.17 22.87 -57.83
C SER A 73 -0.97 23.91 -57.79
N ARG A 74 -1.16 24.51 -56.60
CA ARG A 74 -0.92 25.96 -56.40
C ARG A 74 -0.84 26.36 -54.91
N VAL A 75 0.13 27.21 -54.60
CA VAL A 75 0.27 27.96 -53.32
C VAL A 75 -0.28 29.37 -53.55
N PRO A 76 -0.96 29.97 -52.54
CA PRO A 76 -0.45 31.24 -52.01
C PRO A 76 -0.36 31.27 -50.46
N THR A 77 0.71 31.89 -49.97
CA THR A 77 0.95 32.31 -48.57
C THR A 77 0.30 33.69 -48.29
N PRO A 78 0.45 34.30 -47.10
CA PRO A 78 0.15 33.76 -45.77
C PRO A 78 -0.81 34.70 -44.99
N ARG A 79 -1.56 34.19 -44.00
CA ARG A 79 -2.20 35.04 -42.97
C ARG A 79 -1.54 34.81 -41.61
N ALA A 80 -0.92 35.87 -41.10
CA ALA A 80 -0.37 35.88 -39.75
C ALA A 80 -1.50 35.94 -38.70
N CYS A 81 -1.53 34.96 -37.81
CA CYS A 81 -2.27 35.00 -36.54
C CYS A 81 -1.31 34.53 -35.45
N GLY A 82 -1.12 35.36 -34.41
CA GLY A 82 -0.07 35.17 -33.41
C GLY A 82 -0.27 33.92 -32.54
N ALA A 83 0.82 33.18 -32.31
CA ALA A 83 0.85 32.07 -31.36
C ALA A 83 0.89 32.59 -29.90
N PRO A 84 0.21 31.93 -28.94
CA PRO A 84 0.21 32.35 -27.54
C PRO A 84 1.50 31.91 -26.81
N GLN A 85 2.64 32.56 -27.09
CA GLN A 85 3.94 32.33 -26.42
C GLN A 85 3.95 32.61 -24.89
N ARG A 86 2.83 33.06 -24.30
CA ARG A 86 2.78 33.60 -22.94
C ARG A 86 2.68 32.56 -21.82
N LYS A 87 2.43 31.26 -22.12
CA LYS A 87 2.40 30.18 -21.09
C LYS A 87 3.63 29.26 -21.07
N GLN A 88 4.39 29.17 -22.16
CA GLN A 88 5.63 28.38 -22.21
C GLN A 88 6.78 29.10 -21.48
N ARG A 89 6.92 30.42 -21.70
CA ARG A 89 7.91 31.25 -20.98
C ARG A 89 7.76 31.27 -19.46
N THR A 90 6.59 30.91 -18.91
CA THR A 90 6.40 30.83 -17.45
C THR A 90 6.85 29.49 -16.87
N THR A 91 6.73 28.37 -17.60
CA THR A 91 7.27 27.07 -17.16
C THR A 91 8.80 27.04 -17.30
N ASP A 92 9.34 27.59 -18.39
CA ASP A 92 10.79 27.64 -18.61
C ASP A 92 11.51 28.51 -17.55
N LYS A 93 10.80 29.47 -16.94
CA LYS A 93 11.36 30.34 -15.90
C LYS A 93 11.57 29.65 -14.54
N TYR A 94 10.87 28.54 -14.27
CA TYR A 94 11.08 27.71 -13.08
C TYR A 94 12.05 26.53 -13.32
N LYS A 95 12.31 26.16 -14.59
CA LYS A 95 13.32 25.15 -14.96
C LYS A 95 14.77 25.53 -14.62
N MET A 96 15.05 26.81 -14.36
CA MET A 96 16.39 27.38 -14.19
C MET A 96 17.14 27.01 -12.88
N ALA A 97 16.73 25.98 -12.14
CA ALA A 97 17.28 25.69 -10.81
C ALA A 97 17.49 24.21 -10.43
N ILE A 98 17.07 23.24 -11.25
CA ILE A 98 17.20 21.81 -10.90
C ILE A 98 17.99 21.10 -12.00
N SER A 99 19.29 20.94 -11.77
CA SER A 99 20.16 20.08 -12.55
C SER A 99 21.10 19.39 -11.59
N PHE A 100 20.96 18.07 -11.47
CA PHE A 100 21.85 17.25 -10.66
C PHE A 100 23.04 16.85 -11.52
N LYS A 101 24.26 17.07 -11.02
CA LYS A 101 25.48 16.57 -11.66
C LYS A 101 25.90 15.24 -11.02
N TYR A 102 25.68 15.13 -9.72
CA TYR A 102 26.04 13.99 -8.90
C TYR A 102 24.80 13.35 -8.26
N TRP A 103 24.90 12.07 -7.94
CA TRP A 103 23.92 11.38 -7.10
C TRP A 103 23.73 12.08 -5.77
N ASP A 104 24.82 12.54 -5.15
CA ASP A 104 24.89 13.33 -3.92
C ASP A 104 24.08 14.64 -3.96
N ASP A 105 23.68 15.12 -5.14
CA ASP A 105 22.86 16.33 -5.28
C ASP A 105 21.35 16.02 -5.15
N CYS A 106 20.95 14.73 -5.18
CA CYS A 106 19.55 14.28 -5.17
C CYS A 106 19.31 12.96 -4.39
N LEU A 107 20.20 12.64 -3.45
CA LEU A 107 20.20 11.37 -2.71
C LEU A 107 20.68 11.61 -1.28
N ASP A 108 19.99 11.04 -0.29
CA ASP A 108 20.43 11.13 1.10
C ASP A 108 21.67 10.24 1.35
N PRO A 109 22.57 10.58 2.30
CA PRO A 109 23.81 9.81 2.53
C PRO A 109 23.61 8.33 2.86
N GLU A 110 22.50 7.99 3.52
CA GLU A 110 22.13 6.60 3.82
C GLU A 110 21.70 5.83 2.55
N ASP A 111 21.03 6.50 1.60
CA ASP A 111 20.72 5.91 0.30
C ASP A 111 21.96 5.78 -0.58
N MET A 112 22.86 6.77 -0.53
CA MET A 112 24.17 6.68 -1.18
C MET A 112 24.97 5.47 -0.67
N ARG A 113 24.94 5.22 0.65
CA ARG A 113 25.54 4.05 1.29
C ARG A 113 24.91 2.74 0.81
N LEU A 114 23.59 2.68 0.69
CA LEU A 114 22.89 1.47 0.20
C LEU A 114 23.14 1.19 -1.28
N MET A 115 23.24 2.22 -2.13
CA MET A 115 23.61 2.07 -3.53
C MET A 115 25.03 1.48 -3.68
N TRP A 116 26.00 1.99 -2.91
CA TRP A 116 27.36 1.41 -2.83
C TRP A 116 27.41 -0.03 -2.27
N GLN A 117 26.37 -0.46 -1.53
CA GLN A 117 26.27 -1.84 -1.02
C GLN A 117 25.65 -2.83 -2.01
N ASP A 118 25.04 -2.38 -3.11
CA ASP A 118 24.63 -3.26 -4.20
C ASP A 118 25.88 -3.64 -5.01
N PRO A 119 26.28 -4.93 -5.07
CA PRO A 119 27.54 -5.31 -5.72
C PRO A 119 27.58 -5.01 -7.22
N ILE A 120 26.43 -4.93 -7.87
CA ILE A 120 26.35 -4.68 -9.32
C ILE A 120 26.47 -3.17 -9.57
N VAL A 121 25.84 -2.32 -8.74
CA VAL A 121 26.03 -0.85 -8.79
C VAL A 121 27.46 -0.47 -8.43
N SER A 122 28.00 -1.00 -7.33
CA SER A 122 29.37 -0.73 -6.90
C SER A 122 30.39 -1.08 -7.97
N LYS A 123 30.19 -2.22 -8.66
CA LYS A 123 31.00 -2.59 -9.83
C LYS A 123 30.84 -1.60 -10.98
N GLU A 124 29.61 -1.28 -11.39
CA GLU A 124 29.34 -0.36 -12.51
C GLU A 124 29.97 1.03 -12.27
N TRP A 125 29.90 1.54 -11.04
CA TRP A 125 30.52 2.80 -10.65
C TRP A 125 32.06 2.71 -10.59
N THR A 126 32.62 1.61 -10.06
CA THR A 126 34.07 1.39 -10.05
C THR A 126 34.63 1.26 -11.47
N ASP A 127 33.93 0.54 -12.35
CA ASP A 127 34.28 0.38 -13.77
C ASP A 127 34.18 1.73 -14.53
N ALA A 128 33.37 2.67 -14.04
CA ALA A 128 33.28 4.06 -14.54
C ALA A 128 34.34 5.01 -13.92
N GLY A 129 35.14 4.55 -12.95
CA GLY A 129 36.17 5.34 -12.27
C GLY A 129 35.68 6.19 -11.09
N GLU A 130 34.50 5.88 -10.54
CA GLU A 130 33.95 6.52 -9.35
C GLU A 130 34.47 5.84 -8.07
N GLU A 131 34.73 6.61 -7.01
CA GLU A 131 35.30 6.12 -5.75
C GLU A 131 34.35 6.34 -4.57
N GLN A 132 34.24 5.34 -3.68
CA GLN A 132 33.41 5.46 -2.48
C GLN A 132 33.94 6.56 -1.55
N GLY A 133 33.08 7.52 -1.22
CA GLY A 133 33.44 8.71 -0.42
C GLY A 133 33.77 9.95 -1.26
N GLN A 134 33.87 9.80 -2.58
CA GLN A 134 33.76 10.92 -3.53
C GLN A 134 32.33 11.09 -4.01
N LYS A 135 32.03 12.24 -4.63
CA LYS A 135 30.73 12.46 -5.28
C LYS A 135 30.63 11.65 -6.57
N VAL A 136 29.56 10.87 -6.72
CA VAL A 136 29.35 9.96 -7.86
C VAL A 136 28.56 10.66 -8.96
N HIS A 137 29.06 10.67 -10.21
CA HIS A 137 28.34 11.34 -11.30
C HIS A 137 27.04 10.62 -11.67
N LEU A 138 26.03 11.41 -12.09
CA LEU A 138 24.83 10.86 -12.72
C LEU A 138 25.09 10.55 -14.20
N SER A 139 24.63 9.38 -14.65
CA SER A 139 24.70 8.95 -16.05
C SER A 139 23.96 9.92 -16.98
N ARG A 140 24.53 10.16 -18.17
CA ARG A 140 23.99 11.06 -19.21
C ARG A 140 23.92 10.40 -20.57
N ASP A 141 22.79 10.55 -21.23
CA ASP A 141 22.58 10.00 -22.57
C ASP A 141 23.36 10.81 -23.64
N PRO A 142 23.40 10.37 -24.91
CA PRO A 142 24.13 11.11 -25.96
C PRO A 142 23.64 12.53 -26.22
N ASP A 143 22.41 12.87 -25.82
CA ASP A 143 21.85 14.23 -25.88
C ASP A 143 22.24 15.07 -24.64
N GLY A 144 22.89 14.46 -23.64
CA GLY A 144 23.35 15.06 -22.39
C GLY A 144 22.35 15.00 -21.25
N GLU A 145 21.20 14.37 -21.43
CA GLU A 145 20.12 14.32 -20.44
C GLU A 145 20.39 13.26 -19.36
N ALA A 146 20.05 13.61 -18.11
CA ALA A 146 20.32 12.73 -16.97
C ALA A 146 19.34 11.55 -16.91
N TYR A 147 19.89 10.34 -16.83
CA TYR A 147 19.15 9.09 -16.75
C TYR A 147 19.82 8.13 -15.76
N LEU A 148 19.08 7.12 -15.30
CA LEU A 148 19.67 6.01 -14.53
C LEU A 148 20.00 4.84 -15.44
N THR A 149 21.13 4.18 -15.21
CA THR A 149 21.40 2.86 -15.83
C THR A 149 20.33 1.84 -15.41
N GLN A 150 20.30 0.68 -16.07
CA GLN A 150 19.39 -0.40 -15.65
C GLN A 150 19.80 -0.94 -14.28
N THR A 151 21.10 -0.96 -13.98
CA THR A 151 21.69 -1.36 -12.70
C THR A 151 21.26 -0.44 -11.56
N GLU A 152 21.46 0.87 -11.74
CA GLU A 152 21.07 1.94 -10.82
C GLU A 152 19.56 1.96 -10.57
N MET A 153 18.76 1.91 -11.64
CA MET A 153 17.29 1.89 -11.54
C MET A 153 16.81 0.67 -10.74
N MET A 154 17.42 -0.49 -10.93
CA MET A 154 17.07 -1.70 -10.16
C MET A 154 17.47 -1.60 -8.69
N ALA A 155 18.58 -0.94 -8.36
CA ALA A 155 18.96 -0.69 -6.97
C ALA A 155 18.01 0.31 -6.31
N VAL A 156 17.69 1.43 -6.96
CA VAL A 156 16.67 2.39 -6.51
C VAL A 156 15.32 1.71 -6.27
N ALA A 157 14.89 0.84 -7.18
CA ALA A 157 13.65 0.06 -7.03
C ALA A 157 13.73 -0.92 -5.85
N ALA A 158 14.84 -1.65 -5.70
CA ALA A 158 15.05 -2.61 -4.62
C ALA A 158 15.09 -1.92 -3.24
N ILE A 159 15.84 -0.83 -3.09
CA ILE A 159 15.92 -0.01 -1.86
C ILE A 159 14.54 0.54 -1.51
N THR A 160 13.83 1.12 -2.49
CA THR A 160 12.48 1.67 -2.26
C THR A 160 11.50 0.60 -1.80
N VAL A 161 11.46 -0.55 -2.48
CA VAL A 161 10.57 -1.68 -2.14
C VAL A 161 10.93 -2.26 -0.77
N HIS A 162 12.22 -2.48 -0.49
CA HIS A 162 12.68 -3.04 0.79
C HIS A 162 12.41 -2.09 1.96
N ARG A 163 12.70 -0.79 1.80
CA ARG A 163 12.49 0.19 2.86
C ARG A 163 11.00 0.42 3.15
N HIS A 164 10.18 0.65 2.11
CA HIS A 164 8.82 1.19 2.29
C HIS A 164 7.67 0.25 1.95
N PHE A 165 7.92 -0.83 1.21
CA PHE A 165 6.88 -1.76 0.77
C PHE A 165 7.09 -3.18 1.28
N LYS A 166 8.21 -3.48 1.97
CA LYS A 166 8.43 -4.72 2.72
C LYS A 166 8.12 -5.99 1.93
N SER A 167 8.56 -6.02 0.67
CA SER A 167 8.32 -7.12 -0.29
C SER A 167 6.85 -7.33 -0.74
N GLN A 168 5.95 -6.37 -0.49
CA GLN A 168 4.59 -6.35 -1.05
C GLN A 168 4.55 -6.05 -2.55
N LEU A 169 5.64 -5.52 -3.11
CA LEU A 169 5.84 -5.21 -4.52
C LEU A 169 7.09 -5.93 -5.04
N ASP A 170 7.13 -6.14 -6.35
CA ASP A 170 8.27 -6.70 -7.06
C ASP A 170 9.21 -5.58 -7.57
N PRO A 171 10.49 -5.51 -7.15
CA PRO A 171 11.44 -4.53 -7.65
C PRO A 171 11.61 -4.53 -9.18
N TYR A 172 11.53 -5.70 -9.83
CA TYR A 172 11.66 -5.82 -11.28
C TYR A 172 10.44 -5.21 -12.00
N MET A 173 9.25 -5.34 -11.41
CA MET A 173 8.06 -4.60 -11.86
C MET A 173 8.26 -3.09 -11.76
N ILE A 174 8.81 -2.59 -10.64
CA ILE A 174 9.03 -1.15 -10.46
C ILE A 174 10.10 -0.60 -11.43
N GLY A 175 11.22 -1.31 -11.61
CA GLY A 175 12.23 -0.97 -12.61
C GLY A 175 11.69 -0.95 -14.05
N ALA A 176 10.90 -1.97 -14.41
CA ALA A 176 10.25 -2.02 -15.73
C ALA A 176 9.17 -0.93 -15.90
N LEU A 177 8.44 -0.57 -14.84
CA LEU A 177 7.50 0.56 -14.85
C LEU A 177 8.21 1.90 -15.11
N ALA A 178 9.39 2.13 -14.51
CA ALA A 178 10.18 3.34 -14.73
C ALA A 178 10.72 3.46 -16.17
N GLU A 179 11.22 2.36 -16.73
CA GLU A 179 11.63 2.27 -18.15
C GLU A 179 10.45 2.59 -19.09
N ILE A 180 9.26 1.99 -18.88
CA ILE A 180 8.11 2.32 -19.74
C ILE A 180 7.54 3.72 -19.47
N ALA A 181 7.76 4.31 -18.29
CA ALA A 181 7.23 5.64 -17.94
C ALA A 181 8.04 6.77 -18.60
N SER A 182 9.35 6.84 -18.34
CA SER A 182 10.24 7.93 -18.77
C SER A 182 11.39 7.49 -19.67
N GLY A 183 11.72 6.19 -19.70
CA GLY A 183 13.00 5.67 -20.19
C GLY A 183 14.13 5.84 -19.16
N ARG A 184 13.83 5.73 -17.86
CA ARG A 184 14.77 5.98 -16.73
C ARG A 184 15.34 7.41 -16.65
N ARG A 185 14.74 8.38 -17.32
CA ARG A 185 15.21 9.78 -17.34
C ARG A 185 14.61 10.59 -16.18
N LEU A 186 15.43 11.43 -15.55
CA LEU A 186 15.04 12.19 -14.35
C LEU A 186 14.19 13.40 -14.70
N PHE A 187 14.63 14.24 -15.64
CA PHE A 187 14.03 15.55 -15.92
C PHE A 187 12.96 15.54 -17.03
N VAL A 188 12.09 14.52 -17.02
CA VAL A 188 11.01 14.37 -18.01
C VAL A 188 9.69 14.92 -17.47
N ASP A 189 9.15 15.93 -18.15
CA ASP A 189 7.83 16.50 -17.88
C ASP A 189 6.84 16.09 -19.00
N THR A 190 5.78 15.35 -18.67
CA THR A 190 4.71 15.00 -19.61
C THR A 190 3.39 15.64 -19.21
N TYR A 191 2.95 16.64 -19.98
CA TYR A 191 1.63 17.27 -19.78
C TYR A 191 0.50 16.50 -20.48
N ASP A 192 -0.44 15.94 -19.72
CA ASP A 192 -1.66 15.33 -20.27
C ASP A 192 -2.73 16.41 -20.48
N ARG A 193 -3.02 16.72 -21.76
CA ARG A 193 -4.04 17.70 -22.15
C ARG A 193 -5.46 17.37 -21.66
N LYS A 194 -5.76 16.11 -21.30
CA LYS A 194 -7.09 15.64 -20.91
C LYS A 194 -7.35 15.82 -19.42
N THR A 195 -6.38 15.46 -18.57
CA THR A 195 -6.48 15.69 -17.12
C THR A 195 -6.01 17.08 -16.74
N LYS A 196 -5.20 17.74 -17.58
CA LYS A 196 -4.51 19.02 -17.36
C LYS A 196 -3.42 18.95 -16.29
N GLU A 197 -2.89 17.75 -16.04
CA GLU A 197 -1.81 17.49 -15.09
C GLU A 197 -0.46 17.42 -15.81
N THR A 198 0.61 17.82 -15.11
CA THR A 198 1.99 17.57 -15.54
C THR A 198 2.55 16.43 -14.71
N LYS A 199 2.94 15.34 -15.38
CA LYS A 199 3.67 14.22 -14.77
C LYS A 199 5.15 14.49 -14.83
N VAL A 200 5.87 14.26 -13.73
CA VAL A 200 7.29 14.57 -13.58
C VAL A 200 8.09 13.37 -13.07
N GLY A 201 9.40 13.40 -13.28
CA GLY A 201 10.33 12.42 -12.73
C GLY A 201 10.28 11.04 -13.38
N ILE A 202 11.12 10.13 -12.87
CA ILE A 202 11.45 8.86 -13.51
C ILE A 202 10.25 7.90 -13.67
N MET A 203 9.30 7.90 -12.75
CA MET A 203 8.05 7.13 -12.79
C MET A 203 6.83 7.95 -13.27
N GLN A 204 7.03 9.19 -13.74
CA GLN A 204 5.99 10.06 -14.31
C GLN A 204 4.79 10.23 -13.36
N VAL A 205 5.07 10.63 -12.13
CA VAL A 205 4.07 10.91 -11.09
C VAL A 205 3.62 12.37 -11.21
N ALA A 206 2.32 12.65 -11.08
CA ALA A 206 1.81 14.01 -11.00
C ALA A 206 1.87 14.50 -9.53
N PRO A 207 2.23 15.78 -9.25
CA PRO A 207 2.29 16.31 -7.89
C PRO A 207 0.99 16.09 -7.09
N GLU A 208 -0.15 16.28 -7.74
CA GLU A 208 -1.48 16.09 -7.14
C GLU A 208 -1.73 14.63 -6.72
N VAL A 209 -1.23 13.67 -7.50
CA VAL A 209 -1.33 12.23 -7.19
C VAL A 209 -0.41 11.87 -6.01
N ALA A 210 0.80 12.43 -5.97
CA ALA A 210 1.73 12.18 -4.87
C ALA A 210 1.24 12.80 -3.55
N GLN A 211 0.69 14.02 -3.58
CA GLN A 211 0.06 14.66 -2.42
C GLN A 211 -1.18 13.88 -1.94
N TRP A 212 -2.01 13.38 -2.87
CA TRP A 212 -3.13 12.50 -2.55
C TRP A 212 -2.68 11.18 -1.89
N LEU A 213 -1.59 10.56 -2.37
CA LEU A 213 -0.99 9.37 -1.74
C LEU A 213 -0.53 9.64 -0.30
N GLY A 214 0.10 10.79 -0.05
CA GLY A 214 0.54 11.16 1.31
C GLY A 214 -0.61 11.46 2.26
N ARG A 215 -1.59 12.25 1.82
CA ARG A 215 -2.73 12.72 2.65
C ARG A 215 -3.76 11.62 2.91
N GLU A 216 -4.26 11.00 1.84
CA GLU A 216 -5.37 10.05 1.93
C GLU A 216 -4.90 8.61 2.19
N LEU A 217 -3.78 8.20 1.60
CA LEU A 217 -3.28 6.81 1.68
C LEU A 217 -2.10 6.61 2.66
N GLY A 218 -1.64 7.66 3.33
CA GLY A 218 -0.67 7.56 4.43
C GLY A 218 0.80 7.36 4.01
N TYR A 219 1.13 7.58 2.74
CA TYR A 219 2.49 7.50 2.20
C TYR A 219 3.31 8.75 2.52
N LYS A 220 3.81 8.82 3.76
CA LYS A 220 4.44 10.01 4.35
C LYS A 220 5.96 9.91 4.57
N SER A 221 6.65 8.99 3.88
CA SER A 221 8.11 8.85 4.01
C SER A 221 8.90 10.09 3.55
N TYR A 222 8.32 10.86 2.62
CA TYR A 222 8.88 12.10 2.11
C TYR A 222 7.79 13.16 2.13
N ASP A 223 8.06 14.32 2.73
CA ASP A 223 7.15 15.46 2.66
C ASP A 223 7.39 16.25 1.37
N ILE A 224 6.36 16.30 0.53
CA ILE A 224 6.35 17.00 -0.75
C ILE A 224 5.26 18.08 -0.80
N GLU A 225 4.60 18.37 0.32
CA GLU A 225 3.57 19.41 0.37
C GLU A 225 4.19 20.79 0.19
N ASP A 226 5.33 21.03 0.85
CA ASP A 226 6.09 22.29 0.78
C ASP A 226 7.04 22.36 -0.43
N ASN A 227 7.44 21.22 -1.02
CA ASN A 227 8.40 21.19 -2.12
C ASN A 227 8.16 20.06 -3.14
N THR A 228 7.34 20.33 -4.16
CA THR A 228 7.07 19.38 -5.26
C THR A 228 8.30 19.04 -6.11
N ASN A 229 9.39 19.82 -6.04
CA ASN A 229 10.60 19.57 -6.81
C ASN A 229 11.35 18.31 -6.34
N LEU A 230 11.07 17.82 -5.12
CA LEU A 230 11.55 16.52 -4.65
C LEU A 230 11.09 15.37 -5.56
N LEU A 231 10.04 15.54 -6.37
CA LEU A 231 9.63 14.55 -7.37
C LEU A 231 10.61 14.41 -8.55
N TYR A 232 11.68 15.21 -8.63
CA TYR A 232 12.81 14.93 -9.55
C TYR A 232 13.89 14.04 -8.91
N TRP A 233 13.87 13.82 -7.58
CA TRP A 233 14.79 12.91 -6.91
C TRP A 233 14.38 11.45 -7.18
N PRO A 234 15.32 10.55 -7.58
CA PRO A 234 14.98 9.18 -7.95
C PRO A 234 14.17 8.40 -6.91
N LEU A 235 14.64 8.27 -5.66
CA LEU A 235 13.92 7.49 -4.64
C LEU A 235 12.55 8.09 -4.28
N VAL A 236 12.44 9.42 -4.21
CA VAL A 236 11.17 10.08 -3.89
C VAL A 236 10.13 9.80 -4.99
N ASN A 237 10.52 9.95 -6.27
CA ASN A 237 9.61 9.70 -7.38
C ASN A 237 9.26 8.20 -7.52
N VAL A 238 10.24 7.30 -7.29
CA VAL A 238 10.00 5.85 -7.29
C VAL A 238 9.13 5.42 -6.11
N TYR A 239 9.25 6.05 -4.94
CA TYR A 239 8.38 5.82 -3.78
C TYR A 239 6.92 6.11 -4.11
N PHE A 240 6.60 7.30 -4.61
CA PHE A 240 5.22 7.64 -4.98
C PHE A 240 4.73 6.85 -6.20
N GLY A 241 5.60 6.52 -7.16
CA GLY A 241 5.26 5.65 -8.29
C GLY A 241 4.93 4.21 -7.85
N ALA A 242 5.71 3.64 -6.94
CA ALA A 242 5.45 2.34 -6.33
C ALA A 242 4.18 2.35 -5.47
N ALA A 243 3.93 3.42 -4.71
CA ALA A 243 2.70 3.60 -3.95
C ALA A 243 1.46 3.65 -4.87
N TYR A 244 1.54 4.38 -5.98
CA TYR A 244 0.48 4.40 -7.00
C TYR A 244 0.28 3.03 -7.66
N ALA A 245 1.35 2.29 -7.94
CA ALA A 245 1.27 0.92 -8.45
C ALA A 245 0.60 -0.04 -7.45
N LYS A 246 0.93 0.02 -6.15
CA LYS A 246 0.26 -0.75 -5.08
C LYS A 246 -1.23 -0.41 -4.99
N TRP A 247 -1.60 0.87 -5.08
CA TRP A 247 -3.01 1.26 -5.13
C TRP A 247 -3.74 0.70 -6.37
N LEU A 248 -3.11 0.72 -7.54
CA LEU A 248 -3.70 0.14 -8.76
C LEU A 248 -3.96 -1.37 -8.65
N PHE A 249 -3.23 -2.11 -7.80
CA PHE A 249 -3.53 -3.52 -7.54
C PHE A 249 -4.84 -3.76 -6.78
N SER A 250 -5.38 -2.75 -6.10
CA SER A 250 -6.61 -2.84 -5.28
C SER A 250 -7.71 -1.84 -5.69
N CYS A 251 -7.50 -1.06 -6.75
CA CYS A 251 -8.36 0.08 -7.05
C CYS A 251 -9.78 -0.33 -7.50
N ASP A 252 -10.76 0.48 -7.08
CA ASP A 252 -12.20 0.22 -7.23
C ASP A 252 -12.62 -1.10 -6.52
N ASP A 253 -12.08 -1.29 -5.31
CA ASP A 253 -12.36 -2.39 -4.35
C ASP A 253 -12.19 -3.80 -4.92
N LYS A 254 -11.28 -3.95 -5.89
CA LYS A 254 -11.05 -5.18 -6.63
C LYS A 254 -9.57 -5.44 -6.80
N GLN A 255 -9.14 -6.66 -6.44
CA GLN A 255 -7.81 -7.15 -6.75
C GLN A 255 -7.59 -7.19 -8.26
N ARG A 256 -6.46 -6.66 -8.72
CA ARG A 256 -6.11 -6.52 -10.14
C ARG A 256 -4.89 -7.38 -10.48
N THR A 257 -4.77 -7.74 -11.75
CA THR A 257 -3.57 -8.41 -12.27
C THR A 257 -2.46 -7.41 -12.55
N GLU A 258 -1.21 -7.89 -12.58
CA GLU A 258 -0.04 -7.12 -12.98
C GLU A 258 -0.23 -6.46 -14.37
N GLU A 259 -0.84 -7.17 -15.32
CA GLU A 259 -1.21 -6.62 -16.62
C GLU A 259 -2.14 -5.40 -16.50
N PHE A 260 -3.20 -5.50 -15.69
CA PHE A 260 -4.11 -4.38 -15.48
C PHE A 260 -3.36 -3.19 -14.89
N VAL A 261 -2.51 -3.40 -13.88
CA VAL A 261 -1.73 -2.33 -13.23
C VAL A 261 -0.82 -1.64 -14.24
N VAL A 262 0.00 -2.39 -15.00
CA VAL A 262 0.91 -1.82 -16.01
C VAL A 262 0.16 -1.02 -17.08
N ARG A 263 -0.96 -1.56 -17.59
CA ARG A 263 -1.78 -0.90 -18.61
C ARG A 263 -2.54 0.32 -18.05
N ALA A 264 -2.94 0.28 -16.78
CA ALA A 264 -3.57 1.39 -16.07
C ALA A 264 -2.60 2.51 -15.69
N TYR A 265 -1.36 2.16 -15.33
CA TYR A 265 -0.32 3.10 -14.91
C TYR A 265 0.00 4.12 -16.03
N LYS A 266 0.33 3.61 -17.22
CA LYS A 266 0.65 4.46 -18.39
C LYS A 266 -0.59 4.85 -19.22
N GLY A 267 -1.60 3.98 -19.30
CA GLY A 267 -2.79 4.20 -20.15
C GLY A 267 -4.01 4.83 -19.45
N GLY A 268 -4.02 4.88 -18.12
CA GLY A 268 -5.16 5.26 -17.28
C GLY A 268 -6.17 4.11 -17.08
N LYS A 269 -6.76 4.00 -15.88
CA LYS A 269 -7.67 2.90 -15.48
C LYS A 269 -8.73 2.55 -16.54
N LYS A 270 -9.40 3.56 -17.12
CA LYS A 270 -10.45 3.39 -18.14
C LYS A 270 -9.99 2.71 -19.44
N LYS A 271 -8.68 2.67 -19.71
CA LYS A 271 -8.08 2.01 -20.87
C LYS A 271 -7.29 0.74 -20.52
N ALA A 272 -7.25 0.33 -19.25
CA ALA A 272 -6.46 -0.82 -18.81
C ALA A 272 -6.83 -2.11 -19.59
N ALA A 273 -8.11 -2.34 -19.87
CA ALA A 273 -8.58 -3.46 -20.69
C ALA A 273 -8.54 -3.21 -22.22
N HIS A 274 -8.45 -1.95 -22.68
CA HIS A 274 -8.63 -1.61 -24.09
C HIS A 274 -7.43 -2.03 -24.97
N LYS A 275 -7.66 -2.66 -26.14
CA LYS A 275 -6.60 -3.26 -26.98
C LYS A 275 -5.42 -2.31 -27.30
N SER A 276 -5.65 -0.99 -27.38
CA SER A 276 -4.59 0.00 -27.60
C SER A 276 -3.51 0.07 -26.51
N THR A 277 -3.75 -0.48 -25.31
CA THR A 277 -2.75 -0.54 -24.22
C THR A 277 -1.99 -1.87 -24.19
N SER A 278 -2.35 -2.86 -25.02
CA SER A 278 -1.63 -4.14 -25.11
C SER A 278 -0.13 -4.00 -25.44
N PRO A 279 0.29 -3.11 -26.37
CA PRO A 279 1.72 -2.89 -26.64
C PRO A 279 2.52 -2.37 -25.43
N ILE A 280 1.85 -1.71 -24.47
CA ILE A 280 2.49 -1.25 -23.23
C ILE A 280 2.89 -2.46 -22.38
N PHE A 281 2.00 -3.45 -22.23
CA PHE A 281 2.27 -4.65 -21.47
C PHE A 281 3.31 -5.56 -22.16
N GLN A 282 3.26 -5.67 -23.49
CA GLN A 282 4.29 -6.39 -24.24
C GLN A 282 5.69 -5.78 -24.06
N ARG A 283 5.82 -4.45 -24.14
CA ARG A 283 7.11 -3.78 -23.88
C ARG A 283 7.55 -3.94 -22.43
N TYR A 284 6.61 -3.89 -21.48
CA TYR A 284 6.89 -4.11 -20.07
C TYR A 284 7.44 -5.52 -19.79
N LEU A 285 6.83 -6.57 -20.35
CA LEU A 285 7.29 -7.96 -20.18
C LEU A 285 8.73 -8.13 -20.69
N TYR A 286 9.02 -7.65 -21.90
CA TYR A 286 10.37 -7.66 -22.48
C TYR A 286 11.40 -6.94 -21.60
N VAL A 287 11.04 -5.79 -21.03
CA VAL A 287 11.93 -5.06 -20.12
C VAL A 287 12.13 -5.82 -18.81
N LYS A 288 11.05 -6.36 -18.21
CA LYS A 288 11.12 -7.12 -16.96
C LYS A 288 11.99 -8.37 -17.11
N GLU A 289 11.85 -9.09 -18.22
CA GLU A 289 12.65 -10.25 -18.58
C GLU A 289 14.13 -9.90 -18.71
N ASN A 290 14.48 -8.84 -19.44
CA ASN A 290 15.86 -8.35 -19.53
C ASN A 290 16.46 -7.99 -18.16
N LEU A 291 15.71 -7.30 -17.30
CA LEU A 291 16.16 -6.90 -15.97
C LEU A 291 16.38 -8.11 -15.05
N LEU A 292 15.55 -9.15 -15.18
CA LEU A 292 15.76 -10.44 -14.50
C LEU A 292 17.04 -11.12 -15.01
N SER A 293 17.27 -11.18 -16.32
CA SER A 293 18.48 -11.78 -16.90
C SER A 293 19.76 -11.08 -16.47
N MET A 294 19.78 -9.74 -16.35
CA MET A 294 21.00 -9.03 -15.88
C MET A 294 21.35 -9.27 -14.41
N ARG A 295 20.36 -9.63 -13.58
CA ARG A 295 20.55 -9.80 -12.11
C ARG A 295 20.52 -11.25 -11.64
N GLN A 296 20.40 -12.23 -12.54
CA GLN A 296 20.72 -13.62 -12.22
C GLN A 296 22.24 -13.82 -12.31
N PRO A 297 22.89 -14.29 -11.22
CA PRO A 297 24.22 -14.88 -11.34
C PRO A 297 24.14 -16.12 -12.24
N GLU A 298 25.14 -16.29 -13.09
CA GLU A 298 25.28 -17.48 -13.93
C GLU A 298 25.41 -18.72 -13.04
N ILE A 299 24.41 -19.60 -13.06
CA ILE A 299 24.47 -20.88 -12.33
C ILE A 299 25.44 -21.80 -13.06
N CYS A 300 26.69 -21.87 -12.59
CA CYS A 300 27.62 -22.97 -12.85
C CYS A 300 28.81 -22.96 -11.87
N HIS A 301 28.64 -23.58 -10.70
CA HIS A 301 29.29 -24.88 -10.41
C HIS A 301 29.04 -25.33 -8.96
N GLU A 302 28.72 -26.60 -8.80
CA GLU A 302 28.79 -27.30 -7.51
C GLU A 302 30.26 -27.43 -7.09
N LEU A 303 30.61 -27.11 -5.84
CA LEU A 303 31.02 -28.10 -4.82
C LEU A 303 31.59 -27.44 -3.55
N THR A 304 31.26 -28.06 -2.41
CA THR A 304 31.82 -27.88 -1.05
C THR A 304 31.61 -26.54 -0.32
N PRO A 305 31.00 -26.56 0.89
CA PRO A 305 31.09 -25.47 1.85
C PRO A 305 32.35 -25.64 2.71
N ASP A 306 33.21 -24.62 2.76
CA ASP A 306 34.11 -24.35 3.88
C ASP A 306 34.85 -23.02 3.63
N LEU A 307 34.29 -21.93 4.17
CA LEU A 307 35.08 -20.86 4.79
C LEU A 307 34.18 -20.01 5.69
N GLU A 308 34.21 -20.30 6.98
CA GLU A 308 33.89 -19.30 7.99
C GLU A 308 34.97 -18.21 7.93
N ASP A 309 34.65 -17.01 7.42
CA ASP A 309 34.78 -15.77 8.21
C ASP A 309 34.12 -14.57 7.50
N LEU A 310 33.96 -13.46 8.26
CA LEU A 310 33.52 -12.12 7.82
C LEU A 310 32.02 -11.93 7.48
N SER A 311 31.19 -11.97 8.52
CA SER A 311 30.35 -10.83 8.97
C SER A 311 29.91 -9.77 7.94
N SER A 312 29.24 -10.17 6.84
CA SER A 312 28.69 -9.21 5.86
C SER A 312 27.33 -9.62 5.28
N ALA A 313 26.48 -10.25 6.10
CA ALA A 313 25.03 -10.31 5.89
C ALA A 313 24.28 -10.79 7.13
N GLU A 314 24.35 -10.04 8.25
CA GLU A 314 23.20 -10.05 9.16
C GLU A 314 22.00 -9.54 8.35
N ALA A 315 21.15 -10.48 7.91
CA ALA A 315 20.01 -10.18 7.06
C ALA A 315 18.94 -9.48 7.91
N GLN A 316 19.14 -8.18 8.13
CA GLN A 316 18.38 -7.23 8.96
C GLN A 316 17.35 -7.92 9.85
N LEU A 317 17.83 -8.58 10.92
CA LEU A 317 16.97 -9.28 11.85
C LEU A 317 15.98 -8.29 12.45
N ILE A 318 14.69 -8.52 12.18
CA ILE A 318 13.63 -7.67 12.71
C ILE A 318 13.24 -8.23 14.07
N TYR A 319 13.33 -7.36 15.09
CA TYR A 319 13.04 -7.69 16.47
C TYR A 319 11.67 -7.13 16.87
N TRP A 320 10.92 -7.90 17.65
CA TRP A 320 9.66 -7.48 18.26
C TRP A 320 9.82 -6.19 19.07
N ASP A 321 10.86 -6.11 19.89
CA ASP A 321 11.17 -4.96 20.75
C ASP A 321 11.41 -3.65 19.95
N SER A 322 11.72 -3.75 18.64
CA SER A 322 11.87 -2.59 17.74
C SER A 322 10.56 -2.09 17.11
N LYS A 323 9.47 -2.86 17.25
CA LYS A 323 8.18 -2.64 16.57
C LYS A 323 6.99 -2.48 17.51
N VAL A 324 7.12 -2.95 18.74
CA VAL A 324 6.04 -3.14 19.70
C VAL A 324 6.38 -2.42 21.00
N SER A 325 5.37 -1.88 21.70
CA SER A 325 5.59 -1.14 22.94
C SER A 325 6.11 -2.04 24.06
N GLU A 326 6.87 -1.49 25.01
CA GLU A 326 7.31 -2.24 26.20
C GLU A 326 6.12 -2.88 26.92
N ALA A 327 5.00 -2.19 27.03
CA ALA A 327 3.79 -2.68 27.69
C ALA A 327 3.11 -3.85 26.95
N ASP A 328 3.25 -3.93 25.63
CA ASP A 328 2.77 -5.05 24.81
C ASP A 328 3.75 -6.24 24.86
N MET A 329 5.06 -5.99 24.77
CA MET A 329 6.10 -7.01 24.97
C MET A 329 6.00 -7.66 26.34
N ASP A 330 5.78 -6.86 27.38
CA ASP A 330 5.65 -7.33 28.76
C ASP A 330 4.33 -8.09 28.99
N ALA A 331 3.34 -8.00 28.09
CA ALA A 331 2.16 -8.87 28.06
C ALA A 331 2.43 -10.19 27.33
N MET A 332 3.14 -10.16 26.19
CA MET A 332 3.60 -11.37 25.49
C MET A 332 4.44 -12.25 26.42
N TRP A 333 5.38 -11.66 27.16
CA TRP A 333 6.20 -12.37 28.15
C TRP A 333 5.42 -12.89 29.38
N LYS A 334 4.18 -12.42 29.62
CA LYS A 334 3.28 -12.95 30.66
C LYS A 334 2.32 -14.01 30.12
N HIS A 335 2.15 -14.11 28.80
CA HIS A 335 1.30 -15.11 28.18
C HIS A 335 1.96 -16.50 28.27
N PRO A 336 1.31 -17.52 28.85
CA PRO A 336 1.97 -18.77 29.23
C PRO A 336 2.51 -19.56 28.04
N ASP A 337 1.81 -19.58 26.90
CA ASP A 337 2.23 -20.37 25.75
C ASP A 337 3.31 -19.68 24.89
N VAL A 338 3.24 -18.35 24.73
CA VAL A 338 4.32 -17.53 24.18
C VAL A 338 5.58 -17.67 25.03
N TYR A 339 5.48 -17.57 26.36
CA TYR A 339 6.61 -17.76 27.26
C TYR A 339 7.29 -19.13 27.05
N LYS A 340 6.52 -20.22 26.93
CA LYS A 340 7.06 -21.56 26.62
C LYS A 340 7.74 -21.60 25.26
N GLU A 341 7.13 -21.01 24.24
CA GLU A 341 7.66 -21.00 22.86
C GLU A 341 8.96 -20.20 22.75
N TRP A 342 8.98 -18.97 23.27
CA TRP A 342 10.15 -18.09 23.25
C TRP A 342 11.32 -18.66 24.07
N ILE A 343 11.08 -19.22 25.25
CA ILE A 343 12.12 -19.91 26.04
C ILE A 343 12.64 -21.16 25.31
N LYS A 344 11.77 -21.94 24.67
CA LYS A 344 12.18 -23.11 23.88
C LYS A 344 13.03 -22.72 22.66
N SER A 345 12.74 -21.57 22.04
CA SER A 345 13.49 -21.02 20.90
C SER A 345 14.76 -20.24 21.32
N GLY A 346 15.02 -20.09 22.62
CA GLY A 346 16.20 -19.39 23.15
C GLY A 346 16.12 -17.85 23.10
N GLU A 347 14.94 -17.28 22.84
CA GLU A 347 14.71 -15.84 22.79
C GLU A 347 14.85 -15.19 24.18
N ARG A 348 15.24 -13.92 24.22
CA ARG A 348 15.52 -13.19 25.48
C ARG A 348 14.77 -11.86 25.51
N ARG A 349 14.36 -11.43 26.72
CA ARG A 349 13.74 -10.11 26.93
C ARG A 349 14.64 -9.00 26.39
N GLY A 350 14.08 -8.06 25.62
CA GLY A 350 14.83 -6.99 24.96
C GLY A 350 15.51 -7.38 23.64
N ASN A 351 15.40 -8.64 23.20
CA ASN A 351 16.01 -9.14 21.97
C ASN A 351 15.23 -10.33 21.39
N VAL A 352 13.91 -10.18 21.20
CA VAL A 352 13.05 -11.24 20.64
C VAL A 352 12.93 -11.07 19.13
N ARG A 353 13.35 -12.07 18.37
CA ARG A 353 13.29 -12.08 16.90
C ARG A 353 11.89 -12.45 16.40
N PHE A 354 11.47 -11.89 15.27
CA PHE A 354 10.34 -12.46 14.52
C PHE A 354 10.75 -13.79 13.86
N SER A 355 9.78 -14.69 13.65
CA SER A 355 9.98 -15.86 12.79
C SER A 355 10.12 -15.41 11.33
N HIS A 356 10.92 -16.10 10.52
CA HIS A 356 11.17 -15.73 9.12
C HIS A 356 10.91 -16.92 8.18
N ASP A 357 10.34 -16.64 6.99
CA ASP A 357 10.17 -17.66 5.94
C ASP A 357 11.45 -17.87 5.11
N GLU A 358 11.39 -18.79 4.14
CA GLU A 358 12.50 -19.06 3.20
C GLU A 358 12.99 -17.80 2.46
N LYS A 359 12.12 -16.82 2.27
CA LYS A 359 12.40 -15.54 1.61
C LYS A 359 12.77 -14.43 2.60
N LYS A 360 13.07 -14.78 3.86
CA LYS A 360 13.42 -13.88 4.96
C LYS A 360 12.34 -12.82 5.24
N ARG A 361 11.06 -13.14 5.04
CA ARG A 361 9.93 -12.28 5.40
C ARG A 361 9.48 -12.59 6.83
N PRO A 362 9.32 -11.58 7.71
CA PRO A 362 8.94 -11.79 9.10
C PRO A 362 7.45 -12.16 9.23
N TYR A 363 7.15 -13.17 10.02
CA TYR A 363 5.81 -13.63 10.36
C TYR A 363 5.69 -13.95 11.86
N LEU A 364 4.46 -13.99 12.35
CA LEU A 364 4.15 -14.44 13.72
C LEU A 364 3.80 -15.93 13.72
N SER A 365 4.27 -16.68 14.71
CA SER A 365 3.80 -18.05 14.96
C SER A 365 2.28 -18.08 15.23
N ARG A 366 1.64 -19.26 15.13
CA ARG A 366 0.22 -19.39 15.50
C ARG A 366 -0.04 -19.05 16.98
N VAL A 367 0.93 -19.36 17.86
CA VAL A 367 0.87 -19.04 19.29
C VAL A 367 0.98 -17.53 19.49
N GLU A 368 1.93 -16.88 18.80
CA GLU A 368 2.12 -15.43 18.86
C GLU A 368 0.88 -14.68 18.34
N VAL A 369 0.31 -15.04 17.18
CA VAL A 369 -0.88 -14.36 16.65
C VAL A 369 -2.07 -14.49 17.60
N LYS A 370 -2.31 -15.70 18.15
CA LYS A 370 -3.40 -15.92 19.10
C LYS A 370 -3.21 -15.10 20.37
N ALA A 371 -1.99 -15.06 20.92
CA ALA A 371 -1.67 -14.25 22.09
C ALA A 371 -1.87 -12.74 21.85
N VAL A 372 -1.44 -12.21 20.69
CA VAL A 372 -1.69 -10.80 20.33
C VAL A 372 -3.19 -10.51 20.25
N ALA A 373 -4.00 -11.42 19.68
CA ALA A 373 -5.45 -11.29 19.66
C ALA A 373 -6.06 -11.30 21.08
N GLU A 374 -5.64 -12.23 21.95
CA GLU A 374 -6.08 -12.32 23.35
C GLU A 374 -5.75 -11.04 24.15
N ILE A 375 -4.53 -10.50 23.98
CA ILE A 375 -4.10 -9.28 24.66
C ILE A 375 -4.90 -8.06 24.16
N ILE A 376 -5.14 -7.94 22.86
CA ILE A 376 -5.95 -6.85 22.29
C ILE A 376 -7.42 -6.92 22.76
N ILE A 377 -8.03 -8.10 22.75
CA ILE A 377 -9.42 -8.27 23.22
C ILE A 377 -9.53 -7.98 24.72
N SER A 378 -8.63 -8.51 25.54
CA SER A 378 -8.65 -8.31 27.00
C SER A 378 -8.34 -6.86 27.42
N ARG A 379 -7.55 -6.11 26.66
CA ARG A 379 -7.24 -4.70 26.96
C ARG A 379 -8.26 -3.71 26.43
N HIS A 380 -8.88 -3.96 25.28
CA HIS A 380 -9.58 -2.91 24.54
C HIS A 380 -10.98 -3.27 24.03
N LEU A 381 -11.33 -4.56 23.88
CA LEU A 381 -12.55 -4.99 23.18
C LEU A 381 -13.36 -6.05 23.95
N SER A 382 -13.15 -6.20 25.26
CA SER A 382 -13.70 -7.32 26.05
C SER A 382 -15.23 -7.36 26.10
N THR A 383 -15.91 -6.24 25.81
CA THR A 383 -17.37 -6.13 25.74
C THR A 383 -17.95 -6.36 24.34
N ARG A 384 -17.13 -6.74 23.35
CA ARG A 384 -17.53 -6.85 21.92
C ARG A 384 -17.75 -8.28 21.43
N GLY A 385 -17.58 -9.29 22.27
CA GLY A 385 -17.86 -10.70 21.94
C GLY A 385 -16.93 -11.35 20.91
N VAL A 386 -15.91 -10.63 20.41
CA VAL A 386 -14.96 -11.12 19.40
C VAL A 386 -14.06 -12.21 20.01
N LYS A 387 -13.98 -13.38 19.37
CA LYS A 387 -13.11 -14.48 19.83
C LYS A 387 -11.67 -14.32 19.34
N PRO A 388 -10.65 -14.60 20.16
CA PRO A 388 -9.25 -14.53 19.75
C PRO A 388 -8.90 -15.48 18.59
N GLU A 389 -9.47 -16.68 18.59
CA GLU A 389 -9.29 -17.68 17.53
C GLU A 389 -9.79 -17.17 16.17
N ALA A 390 -10.91 -16.43 16.16
CA ALA A 390 -11.47 -15.80 14.98
C ALA A 390 -10.53 -14.72 14.39
N LEU A 391 -9.95 -13.87 15.23
CA LEU A 391 -8.99 -12.87 14.78
C LEU A 391 -7.70 -13.51 14.26
N ALA A 392 -7.22 -14.57 14.91
CA ALA A 392 -6.03 -15.30 14.48
C ALA A 392 -6.23 -16.01 13.13
N ALA A 393 -7.40 -16.62 12.92
CA ALA A 393 -7.77 -17.20 11.63
C ALA A 393 -7.93 -16.12 10.54
N LEU A 394 -8.50 -14.96 10.86
CA LEU A 394 -8.53 -13.82 9.94
C LEU A 394 -7.12 -13.33 9.58
N ALA A 395 -6.18 -13.27 10.53
CA ALA A 395 -4.78 -12.91 10.23
C ALA A 395 -4.12 -13.90 9.24
N GLU A 396 -4.39 -15.20 9.36
CA GLU A 396 -3.93 -16.21 8.39
C GLU A 396 -4.49 -15.94 6.98
N VAL A 397 -5.80 -15.70 6.86
CA VAL A 397 -6.47 -15.43 5.56
C VAL A 397 -6.10 -14.04 4.99
N CYS A 398 -5.81 -13.06 5.85
CA CYS A 398 -5.45 -11.71 5.44
C CYS A 398 -4.00 -11.59 4.97
N SER A 399 -3.06 -12.18 5.72
CA SER A 399 -1.63 -11.92 5.57
C SER A 399 -0.76 -13.17 5.63
N MET A 400 -1.31 -14.38 5.77
CA MET A 400 -0.54 -15.59 6.10
C MET A 400 0.34 -15.40 7.36
N ARG A 401 -0.13 -14.55 8.29
CA ARG A 401 0.59 -14.08 9.49
C ARG A 401 1.87 -13.26 9.24
N PHE A 402 2.15 -12.81 8.02
CA PHE A 402 3.29 -11.92 7.75
C PHE A 402 3.08 -10.56 8.43
N VAL A 403 4.09 -10.11 9.19
CA VAL A 403 4.08 -8.84 9.96
C VAL A 403 3.72 -7.66 9.06
N HIS A 404 4.27 -7.65 7.85
CA HIS A 404 4.08 -6.58 6.88
C HIS A 404 2.85 -6.75 5.99
N GLY A 405 2.13 -7.88 6.07
CA GLY A 405 1.05 -8.22 5.15
C GLY A 405 1.54 -8.85 3.84
N VAL A 406 0.61 -9.04 2.89
CA VAL A 406 0.87 -9.69 1.59
C VAL A 406 0.17 -8.92 0.48
N SER A 407 0.90 -8.63 -0.60
CA SER A 407 0.36 -7.89 -1.76
C SER A 407 -0.24 -6.54 -1.31
N THR A 408 -1.49 -6.27 -1.66
CA THR A 408 -2.21 -5.04 -1.29
C THR A 408 -2.58 -4.96 0.20
N ARG A 409 -2.75 -6.11 0.87
CA ARG A 409 -3.14 -6.18 2.29
C ARG A 409 -1.96 -5.80 3.17
N THR A 410 -2.15 -4.75 3.97
CA THR A 410 -1.09 -4.15 4.79
C THR A 410 -1.16 -4.64 6.23
N GLY A 411 0.00 -5.04 6.77
CA GLY A 411 0.10 -5.56 8.13
C GLY A 411 -0.54 -6.94 8.32
N LEU A 412 -0.48 -7.41 9.57
CA LEU A 412 -1.02 -8.70 10.02
C LEU A 412 -2.51 -8.89 9.69
N MET A 413 -3.32 -7.84 9.84
CA MET A 413 -4.77 -7.90 9.67
C MET A 413 -5.28 -7.43 8.30
N GLY A 414 -4.38 -7.03 7.40
CA GLY A 414 -4.71 -6.62 6.03
C GLY A 414 -5.50 -5.32 5.88
N ILE A 415 -5.78 -4.61 6.98
CA ILE A 415 -6.46 -3.30 6.99
C ILE A 415 -5.57 -2.24 6.32
N ASP A 416 -6.16 -1.34 5.55
CA ASP A 416 -5.45 -0.23 4.94
C ASP A 416 -5.44 1.04 5.83
N TYR A 417 -4.54 1.97 5.50
CA TYR A 417 -4.41 3.23 6.25
C TYR A 417 -5.72 4.05 6.28
N PRO A 418 -6.47 4.23 5.17
CA PRO A 418 -7.78 4.88 5.19
C PRO A 418 -8.74 4.30 6.23
N THR A 419 -8.92 2.97 6.25
CA THR A 419 -9.83 2.30 7.17
C THR A 419 -9.37 2.44 8.63
N ALA A 420 -8.07 2.25 8.90
CA ALA A 420 -7.53 2.44 10.26
C ALA A 420 -7.65 3.90 10.75
N SER A 421 -7.36 4.87 9.88
CA SER A 421 -7.47 6.31 10.17
C SER A 421 -8.93 6.71 10.48
N TRP A 422 -9.88 6.24 9.68
CA TRP A 422 -11.32 6.43 9.90
C TRP A 422 -11.78 5.78 11.22
N LEU A 423 -11.38 4.54 11.51
CA LEU A 423 -11.69 3.86 12.77
C LEU A 423 -11.19 4.66 13.99
N SER A 424 -9.97 5.21 13.91
CA SER A 424 -9.36 6.00 14.99
C SER A 424 -10.04 7.36 15.19
N ARG A 425 -10.29 8.07 14.10
CA ARG A 425 -10.83 9.43 14.12
C ARG A 425 -12.32 9.44 14.46
N ASP A 426 -13.11 8.70 13.69
CA ASP A 426 -14.57 8.84 13.63
C ASP A 426 -15.28 7.77 14.48
N CYS A 427 -14.83 6.51 14.41
CA CYS A 427 -15.32 5.44 15.30
C CYS A 427 -14.68 5.46 16.71
N ARG A 428 -13.73 6.37 16.95
CA ARG A 428 -13.05 6.62 18.25
C ARG A 428 -12.19 5.46 18.77
N TYR A 429 -11.73 4.55 17.91
CA TYR A 429 -10.80 3.48 18.27
C TYR A 429 -9.36 4.00 18.41
N ARG A 430 -9.02 4.55 19.59
CA ARG A 430 -7.79 5.34 19.82
C ARG A 430 -6.75 4.68 20.75
N ALA A 431 -6.80 3.37 20.96
CA ALA A 431 -5.80 2.69 21.80
C ALA A 431 -4.40 2.67 21.15
N TYR A 432 -4.35 2.60 19.82
CA TYR A 432 -3.13 2.72 19.02
C TYR A 432 -3.24 3.93 18.09
N THR A 433 -2.11 4.61 17.91
CA THR A 433 -1.98 5.76 17.00
C THR A 433 -1.72 5.26 15.58
N VAL A 434 -2.32 5.91 14.58
CA VAL A 434 -2.06 5.66 13.16
C VAL A 434 -1.90 7.00 12.45
N ILE A 435 -0.68 7.28 11.98
CA ILE A 435 -0.27 8.52 11.30
C ILE A 435 0.17 8.22 9.87
N SER A 436 0.67 7.02 9.62
CA SER A 436 1.27 6.55 8.36
C SER A 436 0.86 5.10 8.07
N VAL A 437 1.20 4.61 6.87
CA VAL A 437 1.06 3.19 6.52
C VAL A 437 1.97 2.28 7.36
N ASP A 438 3.13 2.78 7.80
CA ASP A 438 4.14 2.00 8.52
C ASP A 438 3.69 1.62 9.94
N ASP A 439 2.78 2.40 10.55
CA ASP A 439 2.21 2.09 11.87
C ASP A 439 1.42 0.77 11.86
N LEU A 440 0.87 0.37 10.70
CA LEU A 440 0.14 -0.88 10.53
C LEU A 440 1.05 -2.12 10.40
N TYR A 441 2.37 -1.92 10.34
CA TYR A 441 3.37 -2.99 10.45
C TYR A 441 3.69 -3.36 11.91
N ASN A 442 3.17 -2.64 12.90
CA ASN A 442 3.15 -3.10 14.29
C ASN A 442 2.05 -4.17 14.44
N PRO A 443 2.36 -5.42 14.84
CA PRO A 443 1.37 -6.49 14.97
C PRO A 443 0.19 -6.16 15.90
N PHE A 444 0.44 -5.43 17.00
CA PHE A 444 -0.60 -5.02 17.94
C PHE A 444 -1.51 -3.94 17.37
N ALA A 445 -0.96 -2.92 16.71
CA ALA A 445 -1.75 -1.89 16.04
C ALA A 445 -2.59 -2.49 14.91
N SER A 446 -2.00 -3.37 14.11
CA SER A 446 -2.70 -4.10 13.04
C SER A 446 -3.84 -4.96 13.60
N MET A 447 -3.57 -5.78 14.63
CA MET A 447 -4.57 -6.59 15.34
C MET A 447 -5.70 -5.72 15.92
N TYR A 448 -5.35 -4.60 16.55
CA TYR A 448 -6.32 -3.66 17.12
C TYR A 448 -7.27 -3.08 16.07
N PHE A 449 -6.76 -2.59 14.94
CA PHE A 449 -7.61 -2.02 13.90
C PHE A 449 -8.43 -3.10 13.17
N GLY A 450 -7.88 -4.30 12.95
CA GLY A 450 -8.65 -5.44 12.44
C GLY A 450 -9.81 -5.83 13.37
N ALA A 451 -9.53 -6.00 14.66
CA ALA A 451 -10.56 -6.32 15.66
C ALA A 451 -11.60 -5.19 15.80
N SER A 452 -11.19 -3.93 15.69
CA SER A 452 -12.07 -2.77 15.67
C SER A 452 -12.96 -2.70 14.43
N TYR A 453 -12.45 -3.09 13.27
CA TYR A 453 -13.22 -3.18 12.02
C TYR A 453 -14.26 -4.30 12.09
N LEU A 454 -13.88 -5.49 12.58
CA LEU A 454 -14.79 -6.61 12.82
C LEU A 454 -15.92 -6.19 13.80
N ALA A 455 -15.57 -5.52 14.90
CA ALA A 455 -16.53 -5.00 15.87
C ALA A 455 -17.43 -3.86 15.36
N TRP A 456 -17.08 -3.21 14.23
CA TRP A 456 -17.97 -2.30 13.51
C TRP A 456 -18.86 -3.05 12.51
N LEU A 457 -18.30 -4.00 11.77
CA LEU A 457 -19.04 -4.84 10.81
C LEU A 457 -20.15 -5.65 11.48
N SER A 458 -19.98 -6.08 12.74
CA SER A 458 -21.04 -6.78 13.47
C SER A 458 -22.29 -5.93 13.74
N GLN A 459 -22.19 -4.61 13.58
CA GLN A 459 -23.29 -3.63 13.72
C GLN A 459 -23.55 -2.86 12.41
N TYR A 460 -23.11 -3.39 11.27
CA TYR A 460 -23.24 -2.75 9.97
C TYR A 460 -24.70 -2.43 9.62
N GLU A 461 -24.94 -1.23 9.06
CA GLU A 461 -26.28 -0.63 8.86
C GLU A 461 -27.17 -0.54 10.13
N GLY A 462 -26.57 -0.58 11.33
CA GLY A 462 -27.30 -0.54 12.59
C GLY A 462 -28.04 -1.85 12.90
N ARG A 463 -27.61 -2.97 12.31
CA ARG A 463 -28.18 -4.30 12.50
C ARG A 463 -27.10 -5.27 12.93
N GLU A 464 -27.48 -6.25 13.75
CA GLU A 464 -26.61 -7.38 14.05
C GLU A 464 -26.45 -8.23 12.78
N GLN A 465 -25.19 -8.46 12.38
CA GLN A 465 -24.86 -9.19 11.15
C GLN A 465 -24.50 -10.65 11.44
N SER A 466 -24.72 -11.54 10.47
CA SER A 466 -24.27 -12.92 10.58
C SER A 466 -22.74 -13.00 10.52
N TYR A 467 -22.15 -14.00 11.17
CA TYR A 467 -20.70 -14.12 11.22
C TYR A 467 -20.07 -14.39 9.84
N GLU A 468 -20.77 -15.13 8.97
CA GLU A 468 -20.40 -15.29 7.55
C GLU A 468 -20.39 -13.94 6.82
N PHE A 469 -21.41 -13.08 7.00
CA PHE A 469 -21.42 -11.74 6.41
C PHE A 469 -20.23 -10.93 6.91
N ILE A 470 -19.94 -10.94 8.21
CA ILE A 470 -18.83 -10.18 8.80
C ILE A 470 -17.49 -10.59 8.18
N VAL A 471 -17.21 -11.89 8.05
CA VAL A 471 -15.96 -12.38 7.45
C VAL A 471 -15.88 -12.03 5.96
N GLN A 472 -16.97 -12.18 5.20
CA GLN A 472 -17.00 -11.83 3.78
C GLN A 472 -16.84 -10.31 3.55
N ALA A 473 -17.53 -9.49 4.36
CA ALA A 473 -17.42 -8.03 4.37
C ALA A 473 -16.03 -7.54 4.79
N TYR A 474 -15.38 -8.24 5.72
CA TYR A 474 -14.01 -7.95 6.14
C TYR A 474 -13.03 -8.15 4.98
N LEU A 475 -13.17 -9.26 4.26
CA LEU A 475 -12.19 -9.69 3.25
C LEU A 475 -12.40 -9.10 1.86
N GLY A 476 -13.64 -8.73 1.51
CA GLY A 476 -14.03 -8.16 0.21
C GLY A 476 -14.68 -6.76 0.26
N GLY A 477 -14.96 -6.22 1.44
CA GLY A 477 -15.71 -4.97 1.64
C GLY A 477 -17.23 -5.21 1.81
N PRO A 478 -17.93 -4.46 2.68
CA PRO A 478 -19.32 -4.72 3.04
C PRO A 478 -20.32 -4.51 1.88
N GLU A 479 -19.98 -3.67 0.90
CA GLU A 479 -20.80 -3.45 -0.30
C GLU A 479 -20.69 -4.59 -1.32
N ASN A 480 -19.66 -5.44 -1.23
CA ASN A 480 -19.34 -6.49 -2.21
C ASN A 480 -19.77 -7.90 -1.76
N VAL A 481 -20.44 -8.04 -0.61
CA VAL A 481 -20.85 -9.35 -0.07
C VAL A 481 -21.91 -9.98 -0.97
N SER A 482 -21.50 -10.99 -1.75
CA SER A 482 -22.38 -11.74 -2.64
C SER A 482 -21.94 -13.20 -2.72
N LEU A 483 -22.90 -14.12 -2.56
CA LEU A 483 -22.65 -15.55 -2.36
C LEU A 483 -21.77 -16.22 -3.44
N GLN A 484 -21.67 -15.66 -4.64
CA GLN A 484 -20.83 -16.18 -5.72
C GLN A 484 -19.38 -15.65 -5.71
N GLU A 485 -19.14 -14.39 -5.32
CA GLU A 485 -17.80 -13.80 -5.32
C GLU A 485 -17.09 -13.93 -3.96
N THR A 486 -17.84 -13.86 -2.84
CA THR A 486 -17.25 -13.90 -1.47
C THR A 486 -17.33 -15.26 -0.77
N GLY A 487 -18.09 -16.23 -1.31
CA GLY A 487 -18.19 -17.59 -0.74
C GLY A 487 -16.85 -18.30 -0.46
N PRO A 488 -15.82 -18.22 -1.34
CA PRO A 488 -14.51 -18.83 -1.09
C PRO A 488 -13.80 -18.31 0.17
N PHE A 489 -14.01 -17.04 0.53
CA PHE A 489 -13.38 -16.44 1.72
C PHE A 489 -13.88 -17.06 3.03
N TRP A 490 -15.17 -17.40 3.09
CA TRP A 490 -15.75 -18.05 4.27
C TRP A 490 -15.18 -19.45 4.48
N ASN A 491 -15.02 -20.24 3.40
CA ASN A 491 -14.42 -21.57 3.48
C ASN A 491 -12.95 -21.52 3.91
N GLN A 492 -12.15 -20.59 3.36
CA GLN A 492 -10.76 -20.36 3.78
C GLN A 492 -10.65 -19.96 5.26
N PHE A 493 -11.56 -19.11 5.72
CA PHE A 493 -11.64 -18.73 7.13
C PHE A 493 -11.98 -19.92 8.03
N LEU A 494 -12.98 -20.74 7.69
CA LEU A 494 -13.33 -21.93 8.46
C LEU A 494 -12.19 -22.94 8.53
N GLU A 495 -11.51 -23.19 7.40
CA GLU A 495 -10.32 -24.06 7.36
C GLU A 495 -9.22 -23.55 8.29
N SER A 496 -8.93 -22.24 8.25
CA SER A 496 -7.96 -21.62 9.15
C SER A 496 -8.37 -21.70 10.63
N LEU A 497 -9.66 -21.50 10.94
CA LEU A 497 -10.17 -21.51 12.32
C LEU A 497 -9.90 -22.83 13.05
N THR A 498 -9.96 -23.97 12.35
CA THR A 498 -9.63 -25.28 12.92
C THR A 498 -8.21 -25.36 13.49
N GLN A 499 -7.29 -24.51 13.04
CA GLN A 499 -5.88 -24.48 13.45
C GLN A 499 -5.66 -23.74 14.78
N TYR A 500 -6.68 -23.03 15.28
CA TYR A 500 -6.63 -22.20 16.50
C TYR A 500 -7.56 -22.67 17.63
N GLN A 501 -8.52 -23.55 17.30
CA GLN A 501 -9.45 -24.16 18.25
C GLN A 501 -8.77 -25.29 19.04
N ASP A 502 -9.00 -25.33 20.35
CA ASP A 502 -8.60 -26.46 21.20
C ASP A 502 -9.55 -27.64 20.97
N PRO A 503 -9.10 -28.82 20.51
CA PRO A 503 -9.97 -30.01 20.29
C PRO A 503 -10.52 -30.63 21.60
N LYS A 504 -10.43 -29.92 22.73
CA LYS A 504 -10.85 -30.35 24.07
C LYS A 504 -11.89 -29.43 24.73
N LYS A 505 -12.36 -28.36 24.07
CA LYS A 505 -13.32 -27.40 24.66
C LYS A 505 -14.78 -27.53 24.17
N ASP A 506 -15.05 -28.28 23.10
CA ASP A 506 -16.35 -28.30 22.41
C ASP A 506 -17.46 -29.13 23.09
N HIS A 507 -17.57 -29.12 24.42
CA HIS A 507 -18.58 -29.90 25.16
C HIS A 507 -19.49 -29.10 26.09
N ASN A 508 -19.34 -27.77 26.22
CA ASN A 508 -20.32 -26.94 26.93
C ASN A 508 -20.21 -25.44 26.57
N SER A 509 -20.95 -25.00 25.54
CA SER A 509 -21.67 -23.71 25.52
C SER A 509 -22.27 -23.45 24.13
N CYS A 510 -23.61 -23.46 24.03
CA CYS A 510 -24.29 -22.85 22.89
C CYS A 510 -24.39 -21.34 23.16
N CYS A 511 -23.33 -20.61 22.83
CA CYS A 511 -23.29 -19.14 22.77
C CYS A 511 -22.43 -18.73 21.56
N ILE A 512 -22.81 -17.62 20.92
CA ILE A 512 -22.39 -17.20 19.57
C ILE A 512 -20.86 -17.30 19.37
N LEU A 513 -20.47 -17.81 18.20
CA LEU A 513 -19.08 -17.98 17.73
C LEU A 513 -18.55 -16.73 17.04
#